data_AF-A0A485N1V5-F1
#
_entry.id   AF-A0A485N1V5-F1
#
_cell.length_a   1.000
_cell.length_b   1.000
_cell.length_c   1.000
_cell.angle_alpha   90.00
_cell.angle_beta   90.00
_cell.angle_gamma   90.00
#
_symmetry.space_group_name_H-M   'P 1'
#
loop_
_entity.id
_entity.type
_entity.pdbx_description
1 polymer ?
#
loop_
_entity_poly.entity_id
_entity_poly.type
_entity_poly.pdbx_seq_one_letter_code
_entity_poly.pdbx_strand_id
1 'polypeptide(L)'
;VKNAIDADCVVPGAGAVEVTIAEALIKYKPHVKGRSQLGVQAFADALLIIPKVLAQNAGLDLQETVKFNQNIQNQVNLWMWT
;
A
#
# COMPACT_ATOMS: atom_id res chain seq x y z
N VAL A 1 3.96 -12.62 17.98
CA VAL A 1 4.40 -11.69 19.04
C VAL A 1 5.92 -11.64 19.20
N LYS A 2 6.66 -12.76 19.14
CA LYS A 2 8.14 -12.74 19.17
C LYS A 2 8.77 -11.76 18.18
N ASN A 3 8.36 -11.80 16.91
CA ASN A 3 8.88 -10.88 15.88
C ASN A 3 8.64 -9.39 16.20
N ALA A 4 7.58 -9.04 16.92
CA ALA A 4 7.32 -7.64 17.30
C ALA A 4 8.22 -7.18 18.45
N ILE A 5 8.60 -8.12 19.33
CA ILE A 5 9.54 -7.87 20.43
C ILE A 5 10.98 -7.78 19.88
N ASP A 6 11.30 -8.60 18.87
CA ASP A 6 12.64 -8.65 18.29
C ASP A 6 12.91 -7.50 17.28
N ALA A 7 11.88 -7.02 16.56
CA ALA A 7 12.05 -6.04 15.49
C ALA A 7 11.90 -4.57 15.92
N ASP A 8 11.41 -4.29 17.14
CA ASP A 8 11.12 -2.95 17.72
C ASP A 8 10.32 -1.98 16.83
N CYS A 9 9.83 -2.45 15.68
CA CYS A 9 9.04 -1.73 14.71
C CYS A 9 7.91 -2.63 14.20
N VAL A 10 6.71 -2.05 14.13
CA VAL A 10 5.52 -2.74 13.64
C VAL A 10 4.84 -1.83 12.63
N VAL A 11 4.55 -2.38 11.46
CA VAL A 11 3.82 -1.69 10.41
C VAL A 11 2.34 -2.07 10.45
N PRO A 12 1.43 -1.16 10.05
CA PRO A 12 0.01 -1.49 9.94
C PRO A 12 -0.21 -2.62 8.92
N GLY A 13 -1.05 -3.61 9.28
CA GLY A 13 -1.39 -4.73 8.42
C GLY A 13 -2.52 -4.42 7.43
N ALA A 14 -3.27 -5.45 7.02
CA ALA A 14 -4.46 -5.35 6.16
C ALA A 14 -4.25 -4.65 4.80
N GLY A 15 -3.05 -4.76 4.22
CA GLY A 15 -2.76 -4.17 2.91
C GLY A 15 -2.27 -2.71 2.98
N ALA A 16 -2.11 -2.13 4.17
CA ALA A 16 -1.69 -0.74 4.34
C ALA A 16 -0.33 -0.45 3.71
N VAL A 17 0.63 -1.34 3.97
CA VAL A 17 2.01 -1.23 3.49
C VAL A 17 2.06 -1.34 1.97
N GLU A 18 1.32 -2.27 1.39
CA GLU A 18 1.25 -2.52 -0.03
C GLU A 18 0.69 -1.30 -0.79
N VAL A 19 -0.34 -0.64 -0.24
CA VAL A 19 -0.89 0.60 -0.79
C VAL A 19 0.12 1.74 -0.73
N THR A 20 0.78 1.93 0.42
CA THR A 20 1.79 2.99 0.57
C THR A 20 2.99 2.78 -0.38
N ILE A 21 3.45 1.54 -0.55
CA ILE A 21 4.55 1.21 -1.47
C ILE A 21 4.11 1.41 -2.92
N ALA A 22 2.93 0.95 -3.31
CA ALA A 22 2.40 1.14 -4.66
C ALA A 22 2.34 2.62 -5.04
N GLU A 23 1.91 3.48 -4.11
CA GLU A 23 1.91 4.92 -4.34
C GLU A 23 3.29 5.54 -4.36
N ALA A 24 4.20 5.12 -3.48
CA ALA A 24 5.59 5.58 -3.53
C ALA A 24 6.23 5.26 -4.89
N LEU A 25 5.93 4.08 -5.44
CA LEU A 25 6.36 3.68 -6.78
C LEU A 25 5.71 4.51 -7.89
N ILE A 26 4.43 4.85 -7.78
CA ILE A 26 3.75 5.75 -8.73
C ILE A 26 4.37 7.16 -8.68
N LYS A 27 4.68 7.69 -7.48
CA LYS A 27 5.37 8.97 -7.31
C LYS A 27 6.83 8.91 -7.81
N TYR A 28 7.46 7.76 -7.73
CA TYR A 28 8.81 7.52 -8.22
C TYR A 28 8.88 7.30 -9.75
N LYS A 29 7.80 6.82 -10.37
CA LYS A 29 7.67 6.61 -11.83
C LYS A 29 8.25 7.74 -12.72
N PRO A 30 7.99 9.05 -12.48
CA PRO A 30 8.57 10.13 -13.28
C PRO A 30 10.11 10.22 -13.21
N HIS A 31 10.75 9.66 -12.17
CA HIS A 31 12.20 9.63 -12.03
C HIS A 31 12.84 8.49 -12.86
N VAL A 32 12.08 7.47 -13.23
CA VAL A 32 12.53 6.36 -14.06
C VAL A 32 12.33 6.72 -15.52
N LYS A 33 13.28 6.45 -16.42
CA LYS A 33 13.17 6.76 -17.85
C LYS A 33 12.99 5.50 -18.71
N GLY A 34 12.28 5.64 -19.83
CA GLY A 34 12.14 4.58 -20.83
C GLY A 34 11.20 3.44 -20.43
N ARG A 35 11.44 2.25 -21.00
CA ARG A 35 10.57 1.06 -20.83
C ARG A 35 10.43 0.59 -19.38
N SER A 36 11.38 0.93 -18.52
CA SER A 36 11.36 0.59 -17.10
C SER A 36 10.20 1.25 -16.35
N GLN A 37 9.65 2.38 -16.84
CA GLN A 37 8.46 3.00 -16.26
C GLN A 37 7.22 2.07 -16.30
N LEU A 38 7.08 1.28 -17.37
CA LEU A 38 6.00 0.31 -17.50
C LEU A 38 6.15 -0.83 -16.50
N GLY A 39 7.40 -1.25 -16.23
CA GLY A 39 7.70 -2.24 -15.19
C GLY A 39 7.38 -1.72 -13.79
N VAL A 40 7.72 -0.47 -13.47
CA VAL A 40 7.38 0.16 -12.19
C VAL A 40 5.87 0.28 -12.01
N GLN A 41 5.15 0.66 -13.07
CA GLN A 41 3.69 0.71 -13.05
C GLN A 41 3.08 -0.68 -12.81
N ALA A 42 3.52 -1.69 -13.58
CA ALA A 42 3.02 -3.05 -13.42
C ALA A 42 3.33 -3.63 -12.03
N PHE A 43 4.47 -3.29 -11.46
CA PHE A 43 4.84 -3.69 -10.10
C PHE A 43 3.97 -3.02 -9.04
N ALA A 44 3.72 -1.71 -9.17
CA ALA A 44 2.79 -0.99 -8.29
C ALA A 44 1.37 -1.58 -8.36
N ASP A 45 0.88 -1.88 -9.56
CA ASP A 45 -0.44 -2.48 -9.77
C ASP A 45 -0.54 -3.90 -9.21
N ALA A 46 0.55 -4.68 -9.31
CA ALA A 46 0.64 -6.02 -8.72
C ALA A 46 0.57 -5.99 -7.20
N LEU A 47 1.19 -5.00 -6.52
CA LEU A 47 1.12 -4.88 -5.06
C LEU A 47 -0.31 -4.63 -4.56
N LEU A 48 -1.11 -3.91 -5.34
CA LEU A 48 -2.51 -3.63 -5.00
C LEU A 48 -3.42 -4.86 -5.10
N ILE A 49 -2.97 -6.02 -5.59
CA ILE A 49 -3.80 -7.22 -5.65
C ILE A 49 -4.13 -7.76 -4.26
N ILE A 50 -3.18 -7.68 -3.32
CA ILE A 50 -3.33 -8.19 -1.96
C ILE A 50 -4.48 -7.49 -1.22
N PRO A 51 -4.50 -6.15 -1.10
CA PRO A 51 -5.61 -5.44 -0.46
C PRO A 51 -6.94 -5.62 -1.22
N LYS A 52 -6.90 -5.69 -2.56
CA LYS A 52 -8.12 -5.92 -3.36
C LYS A 52 -8.77 -7.28 -3.08
N VAL A 53 -7.96 -8.34 -3.05
CA VAL A 53 -8.45 -9.69 -2.77
C VAL A 53 -8.93 -9.80 -1.32
N LEU A 54 -8.22 -9.19 -0.36
CA LEU A 54 -8.68 -9.14 1.03
C LEU A 54 -10.02 -8.43 1.18
N ALA A 55 -10.20 -7.29 0.50
CA ALA A 55 -11.45 -6.55 0.52
C ALA A 55 -12.61 -7.32 -0.16
N GLN A 56 -12.34 -7.96 -1.29
CA GLN A 56 -13.31 -8.84 -1.95
C GLN A 56 -13.70 -10.03 -1.07
N ASN A 57 -12.74 -10.69 -0.42
CA ASN A 57 -12.99 -11.79 0.51
C ASN A 57 -13.78 -11.33 1.75
N ALA A 58 -13.62 -10.06 2.15
CA ALA A 58 -14.40 -9.45 3.23
C ALA A 58 -15.81 -8.99 2.80
N GLY A 59 -16.19 -9.16 1.52
CA GLY A 59 -17.47 -8.73 0.99
C GLY A 59 -17.60 -7.20 0.82
N LEU A 60 -16.48 -6.48 0.87
CA LEU A 60 -16.45 -5.03 0.70
C LEU A 60 -16.52 -4.66 -0.80
N ASP A 61 -17.32 -3.66 -1.13
CA ASP A 61 -17.40 -3.15 -2.50
C ASP A 61 -16.10 -2.39 -2.87
N LEU A 62 -15.82 -2.29 -4.18
CA LEU A 62 -14.64 -1.62 -4.72
C LEU A 62 -14.52 -0.17 -4.25
N GLN A 63 -15.65 0.53 -4.08
CA GLN A 63 -15.66 1.90 -3.57
C GLN A 63 -15.27 1.99 -2.09
N GLU A 64 -15.66 1.02 -1.28
CA GLU A 64 -15.28 0.97 0.13
C GLU A 64 -13.80 0.63 0.30
N THR A 65 -13.27 -0.22 -0.57
CA THR A 65 -11.84 -0.54 -0.63
C THR A 65 -11.01 0.71 -0.94
N VAL A 66 -11.45 1.55 -1.88
CA VAL A 66 -10.78 2.82 -2.20
C VAL A 66 -10.82 3.80 -1.03
N LYS A 67 -11.97 3.92 -0.34
CA LYS A 67 -12.09 4.76 0.86
C LYS A 67 -11.18 4.25 1.99
N PHE A 68 -11.09 2.94 2.16
CA PHE A 68 -10.22 2.32 3.15
C PHE A 68 -8.74 2.64 2.89
N ASN A 69 -8.31 2.50 1.62
CA ASN A 69 -6.96 2.89 1.20
C ASN A 69 -6.68 4.37 1.48
N GLN A 70 -7.64 5.25 1.19
CA GLN A 70 -7.54 6.70 1.47
C GLN A 70 -7.53 7.01 2.98
N ASN A 71 -8.21 6.20 3.80
CA ASN A 71 -8.25 6.40 5.24
C ASN A 71 -6.93 5.95 5.88
N ILE A 72 -6.39 4.80 5.45
CA ILE A 72 -5.05 4.35 5.85
C ILE A 72 -3.99 5.38 5.44
N GLN A 73 -4.06 5.92 4.23
CA GLN A 73 -3.21 7.02 3.78
C GLN A 73 -3.18 8.20 4.77
N ASN A 74 -4.37 8.66 5.17
CA ASN A 74 -4.49 9.76 6.11
C ASN A 74 -3.91 9.39 7.48
N GLN A 75 -4.15 8.16 7.95
CA GLN A 75 -3.55 7.68 9.19
C GLN A 75 -2.03 7.56 9.08
N VAL A 76 -1.47 6.85 8.11
CA VAL A 76 0.00 6.70 7.97
C VAL A 76 0.69 8.07 7.89
N ASN A 77 0.11 9.04 7.17
CA ASN A 77 0.62 10.40 7.20
C ASN A 77 0.59 10.98 8.61
N LEU A 78 -0.56 10.98 9.29
CA LEU A 78 -0.69 11.45 10.68
C LEU A 78 0.34 10.83 11.64
N TRP A 79 0.65 9.54 11.48
CA TRP A 79 1.56 8.81 12.38
C TRP A 79 3.04 9.04 12.05
N MET A 80 3.40 9.48 10.84
CA MET A 80 4.78 9.85 10.50
C MET A 80 5.18 11.26 10.94
N TRP A 81 4.23 12.11 11.35
CA TRP A 81 4.48 13.49 11.79
C TRP A 81 4.39 13.69 13.32
N THR A 82 4.30 12.62 14.10
CA THR A 82 4.29 12.62 15.58
C THR A 82 5.41 11.75 16.11
#